data_AF-A0A3A6PXE2-F1
#
_entry.id   AF-A0A3A6PXE2-F1
#
_cell.length_a   1.000
_cell.length_b   1.000
_cell.length_c   1.000
_cell.angle_alpha   90.00
_cell.angle_beta   90.00
_cell.angle_gamma   90.00
#
_symmetry.space_group_name_H-M   'P 1'
#
loop_
_entity.id
_entity.type
_entity.pdbx_description
1 polymer ?
#
loop_
_entity_poly.entity_id
_entity_poly.type
_entity_poly.pdbx_seq_one_letter_code
_entity_poly.pdbx_strand_id
1 'polypeptide(L)' 'MSEDPLETVQTLLESVIEDTDDQEVHYKLRSALQILEASKVEVSTLREAIADHPELEDRLSDLGYL' A
#
# COMPACT_ATOMS: atom_id res chain seq x y z
N MET A 1 -15.90 -1.66 2.00
CA MET A 1 -14.72 -0.92 1.50
C MET A 1 -13.64 -1.15 2.52
N SER A 2 -12.47 -1.63 2.08
CA SER A 2 -11.39 -2.03 3.00
C SER A 2 -11.04 -0.87 3.95
N GLU A 3 -10.85 -1.18 5.23
CA GLU A 3 -10.37 -0.22 6.24
C GLU A 3 -8.90 0.19 5.98
N ASP A 4 -8.20 -0.49 5.05
CA ASP A 4 -6.83 -0.18 4.67
C ASP A 4 -6.79 0.70 3.39
N PRO A 5 -6.26 1.93 3.48
CA PRO A 5 -6.09 2.81 2.32
C PRO A 5 -5.26 2.17 1.19
N LEU A 6 -4.27 1.33 1.51
CA LEU A 6 -3.40 0.69 0.51
C LEU A 6 -4.14 -0.39 -0.29
N GLU A 7 -5.03 -1.14 0.35
CA GLU A 7 -5.95 -2.08 -0.32
C GLU A 7 -6.88 -1.33 -1.28
N THR A 8 -7.41 -0.17 -0.86
CA THR A 8 -8.29 0.64 -1.72
C THR A 8 -7.55 1.14 -2.95
N VAL A 9 -6.32 1.64 -2.79
CA VAL A 9 -5.48 2.08 -3.92
C VAL A 9 -5.14 0.92 -4.85
N GLN A 10 -4.88 -0.27 -4.31
CA GLN A 10 -4.63 -1.47 -5.11
C GLN A 10 -5.84 -1.80 -5.99
N THR A 11 -7.05 -1.90 -5.42
CA THR A 11 -8.27 -2.21 -6.20
C THR A 11 -8.52 -1.17 -7.29
N LEU A 12 -8.28 0.11 -7.01
CA LEU A 12 -8.41 1.17 -8.02
C LEU A 12 -7.40 1.01 -9.16
N LEU A 13 -6.14 0.71 -8.84
CA LEU A 13 -5.11 0.48 -9.86
C LEU A 13 -5.42 -0.75 -10.72
N GLU A 14 -5.83 -1.87 -10.11
CA GLU A 14 -6.22 -3.08 -10.81
C GLU A 14 -7.39 -2.84 -11.78
N SER A 15 -8.44 -2.15 -11.31
CA SER A 15 -9.58 -1.77 -12.16
C SER A 15 -9.16 -0.90 -13.34
N VAL A 16 -8.31 0.10 -13.12
CA VAL A 16 -7.88 1.01 -14.19
C VAL A 16 -6.94 0.32 -15.18
N ILE A 17 -6.14 -0.66 -14.74
CA ILE A 17 -5.31 -1.48 -15.62
C ILE A 17 -6.18 -2.28 -16.59
N GLU A 18 -7.26 -2.90 -16.09
CA GLU A 18 -8.20 -3.67 -16.91
C GLU A 18 -8.90 -2.81 -17.98
N ASP A 19 -9.17 -1.54 -17.67
CA ASP A 19 -9.85 -0.60 -18.55
C ASP A 19 -8.90 0.17 -19.50
N THR A 20 -7.58 -0.01 -19.39
CA THR A 20 -6.59 0.77 -20.15
C THR A 20 -5.95 -0.03 -21.29
N ASP A 21 -6.25 0.37 -22.53
CA ASP A 21 -5.66 -0.22 -23.75
C ASP A 21 -4.34 0.44 -24.19
N ASP A 22 -4.00 1.62 -23.66
CA ASP A 22 -2.74 2.30 -23.99
C ASP A 22 -1.56 1.58 -23.34
N GLN A 23 -0.63 1.08 -24.16
CA GLN A 23 0.50 0.27 -23.71
C GLN A 23 1.44 1.03 -22.76
N GLU A 24 1.65 2.32 -22.96
CA GLU A 24 2.52 3.13 -22.10
C GLU A 24 1.85 3.38 -20.74
N VAL A 25 0.56 3.71 -20.75
CA VAL A 25 -0.22 3.90 -19.52
C VAL A 25 -0.34 2.58 -18.76
N HIS A 26 -0.62 1.47 -19.43
CA HIS A 26 -0.69 0.14 -18.82
C HIS A 26 0.65 -0.26 -18.18
N TYR A 27 1.78 0.05 -18.84
CA TYR A 27 3.11 -0.16 -18.23
C TYR A 27 3.27 0.65 -16.94
N LYS A 28 2.95 1.94 -16.96
CA LYS A 28 3.04 2.83 -15.80
C LYS A 28 2.16 2.38 -14.64
N LEU A 29 0.91 2.01 -14.92
CA LEU A 29 -0.03 1.52 -13.91
C LEU A 29 0.45 0.22 -13.27
N ARG A 30 0.97 -0.71 -14.09
CA ARG A 30 1.54 -1.97 -13.58
C ARG A 30 2.79 -1.73 -12.72
N SER A 31 3.65 -0.78 -13.10
CA SER A 31 4.79 -0.38 -12.26
C SER A 31 4.34 0.28 -10.95
N ALA A 32 3.29 1.12 -10.98
CA ALA A 32 2.74 1.70 -9.76
C ALA A 32 2.18 0.62 -8.82
N LEU A 33 1.50 -0.39 -9.36
CA LEU A 33 1.01 -1.54 -8.58
C LEU A 33 2.16 -2.31 -7.91
N GLN A 34 3.27 -2.56 -8.63
CA GLN A 34 4.45 -3.22 -8.07
C GLN A 34 5.09 -2.43 -6.92
N ILE A 35 5.16 -1.10 -7.03
CA ILE A 35 5.68 -0.24 -5.96
C ILE A 35 4.74 -0.27 -4.74
N LEU A 36 3.43 -0.24 -4.97
CA LEU A 36 2.44 -0.35 -3.91
C LEU A 36 2.55 -1.68 -3.17
N GLU A 37 2.68 -2.80 -3.89
CA GLU A 37 2.87 -4.13 -3.27
C GLU A 37 4.12 -4.16 -2.38
N ALA A 38 5.25 -3.61 -2.86
CA ALA A 38 6.48 -3.52 -2.06
C ALA A 38 6.26 -2.67 -0.79
N SER A 39 5.56 -1.54 -0.91
CA SER A 39 5.24 -0.68 0.24
C SER A 39 4.30 -1.37 1.24
N LYS A 40 3.31 -2.15 0.78
CA LYS A 40 2.43 -2.95 1.66
C LYS A 40 3.23 -3.98 2.47
N VAL A 41 4.22 -4.63 1.86
CA VAL A 41 5.11 -5.59 2.56
C VAL A 41 5.94 -4.88 3.64
N GLU A 42 6.48 -3.71 3.33
CA GLU A 42 7.25 -2.90 4.29
C GLU A 42 6.39 -2.46 5.48
N VAL A 43 5.19 -1.93 5.22
CA VAL A 43 4.23 -1.54 6.26
C VAL A 43 3.79 -2.74 7.10
N SER A 44 3.52 -3.90 6.48
CA SER A 44 3.18 -5.13 7.22
C SER A 44 4.32 -5.55 8.15
N THR A 45 5.56 -5.50 7.65
CA THR A 45 6.75 -5.83 8.45
C THR A 45 6.93 -4.87 9.62
N LEU A 46 6.70 -3.58 9.41
CA LEU A 46 6.73 -2.57 10.47
C LEU A 46 5.63 -2.81 11.51
N ARG A 47 4.39 -3.05 11.06
CA ARG A 47 3.25 -3.38 11.95
C ARG A 47 3.54 -4.63 12.79
N GLU A 48 4.10 -5.68 12.20
CA GLU A 48 4.52 -6.88 12.92
C GLU A 48 5.62 -6.58 13.95
N ALA A 49 6.63 -5.79 13.60
CA ALA A 49 7.70 -5.42 14.53
C ALA A 49 7.21 -4.56 15.71
N ILE A 50 6.14 -3.79 15.51
CA ILE A 50 5.52 -2.95 16.54
C ILE A 50 4.53 -3.74 17.40
N ALA A 51 3.94 -4.83 16.89
CA ALA A 51 3.00 -5.65 17.64
C ALA A 51 3.59 -6.23 18.95
N ASP A 52 4.90 -6.48 18.97
CA ASP A 52 5.63 -6.91 20.17
C ASP A 52 5.99 -5.76 21.13
N HIS A 53 5.75 -4.51 20.72
CA HIS A 53 6.09 -3.28 21.43
C HIS A 53 4.94 -2.25 21.34
N PRO A 54 3.82 -2.47 22.05
CA PRO A 54 2.63 -1.61 21.96
C PRO A 54 2.90 -0.15 22.35
N GLU A 55 3.91 0.09 23.19
CA GLU A 55 4.38 1.43 23.57
C GLU A 55 5.13 2.19 22.45
N LEU A 56 5.49 1.52 21.35
CA LEU A 56 5.99 2.15 20.12
C LEU A 56 4.88 2.51 19.14
N GLU A 57 3.70 1.88 19.22
CA GLU A 57 2.58 2.11 18.30
C GLU A 57 2.08 3.56 18.38
N ASP A 58 1.72 4.00 19.60
CA ASP A 58 1.29 5.38 19.86
C ASP A 58 2.34 6.40 19.38
N ARG A 59 3.62 6.10 19.60
CA ARG A 59 4.73 6.99 19.23
C ARG A 59 4.97 7.06 17.72
N LEU A 60 4.68 5.99 16.98
CA LEU A 60 4.85 5.95 15.53
C LEU A 60 3.65 6.57 14.80
N SER A 61 2.44 6.41 15.34
CA SER A 61 1.27 7.18 14.89
C SER A 61 1.47 8.68 15.10
N ASP A 62 1.99 9.11 16.26
CA ASP A 62 2.29 10.53 16.52
C ASP A 62 3.31 11.12 15.53
N LEU A 63 4.21 10.29 15.00
CA LEU A 63 5.24 10.67 14.03
C LEU A 63 4.77 10.53 12.57
N GLY A 64 3.57 10.01 12.32
CA GLY A 64 2.98 9.83 10.98
C GLY A 64 3.55 8.65 10.19
N TYR A 65 4.14 7.66 10.87
CA TYR A 65 4.63 6.41 10.26
C TYR A 65 3.58 5.29 10.26
N LEU A 66 2.47 5.48 10.96
CA LEU A 66 1.26 4.63 11.01
C LEU A 66 0.03 5.49 10.72
#